data_AF-A0A7W1G4Z4-F1
#
_entry.id   AF-A0A7W1G4Z4-F1
#
_cell.length_a   1.000
_cell.length_b   1.000
_cell.length_c   1.000
_cell.angle_alpha   90.00
_cell.angle_beta   90.00
_cell.angle_gamma   90.00
#
_symmetry.space_group_name_H-M   'P 1'
#
loop_
_entity.id
_entity.type
_entity.pdbx_description
1 polymer ?
#
loop_
_entity_poly.entity_id
_entity_poly.type
_entity_poly.pdbx_seq_one_letter_code
_entity_poly.pdbx_strand_id
1 'polypeptide(L)' 'MFMIHFISADGEEREERWASLESFRSWALTQGTTYRYTAYKEDEDGEWEVVEKGRAGA' A
#
# COMPACT_ATOMS: atom_id res chain seq x y z
N MET A 1 -10.66 -5.07 4.42
CA MET A 1 -10.03 -3.75 4.23
C MET A 1 -8.53 -3.94 4.29
N PHE A 2 -7.74 -3.16 3.56
CA PHE A 2 -6.28 -3.18 3.67
C PHE A 2 -5.78 -1.83 4.19
N MET A 3 -4.76 -1.85 5.04
CA MET A 3 -3.96 -0.66 5.34
C MET A 3 -2.71 -0.74 4.48
N ILE A 4 -2.39 0.31 3.75
CA ILE A 4 -1.18 0.38 2.93
C ILE A 4 -0.32 1.50 3.48
N HIS A 5 0.88 1.17 3.97
CA HIS A 5 1.93 2.13 4.28
C HIS A 5 2.88 2.19 3.08
N PHE A 6 3.05 3.36 2.47
CA PHE A 6 3.87 3.52 1.28
C PHE A 6 4.75 4.76 1.29
N ILE A 7 5.87 4.67 0.60
CA ILE A 7 6.93 5.69 0.55
C ILE A 7 7.16 6.08 -0.90
N SER A 8 7.02 7.37 -1.20
CA SER A 8 7.27 7.93 -2.54
C SER A 8 8.76 7.96 -2.86
N ALA A 9 9.09 8.17 -4.14
CA ALA A 9 10.49 8.31 -4.57
C ALA A 9 11.21 9.51 -3.92
N ASP A 10 10.45 10.53 -3.49
CA ASP A 10 10.95 11.71 -2.78
C ASP A 10 11.17 11.45 -1.27
N GLY A 11 10.71 10.30 -0.76
CA GLY A 11 10.82 9.93 0.64
C GLY A 11 9.60 10.31 1.49
N GLU A 12 8.50 10.80 0.88
CA GLU A 12 7.26 11.01 1.61
C GLU A 12 6.63 9.67 2.00
N GLU A 13 6.40 9.48 3.30
CA GLU A 13 5.70 8.33 3.87
C GLU A 13 4.21 8.64 4.05
N ARG A 14 3.33 7.72 3.65
CA ARG A 14 1.88 7.83 3.79
C ARG A 14 1.27 6.50 4.20
N GLU A 15 0.23 6.59 5.02
CA GLU A 15 -0.58 5.45 5.44
C GLU A 15 -2.03 5.70 5.03
N GLU A 16 -2.60 4.80 4.23
CA GLU A 16 -3.96 4.92 3.73
C GLU A 16 -4.70 3.58 3.74
N ARG A 17 -6.02 3.63 3.91
CA ARG A 17 -6.90 2.46 3.85
C ARG A 17 -7.46 2.27 2.45
N TRP A 18 -7.33 1.06 1.94
CA TRP A 18 -7.76 0.68 0.60
C TRP A 18 -8.72 -0.50 0.65
N ALA A 19 -9.66 -0.53 -0.31
CA ALA A 19 -10.56 -1.65 -0.47
C ALA A 19 -9.80 -2.94 -0.84
N SER A 20 -8.74 -2.83 -1.64
CA SER A 20 -7.90 -3.94 -2.10
C SER A 20 -6.51 -3.48 -2.52
N LEU A 21 -5.53 -4.38 -2.45
CA LEU A 21 -4.16 -4.17 -2.92
C LEU A 21 -4.08 -3.80 -4.41
N GLU A 22 -4.93 -4.42 -5.24
CA GLU A 22 -5.01 -4.13 -6.68
C GLU A 22 -5.48 -2.69 -6.97
N SER A 23 -6.39 -2.15 -6.15
CA SER A 23 -6.83 -0.74 -6.27
C SER A 23 -5.67 0.21 -5.99
N PHE A 24 -4.88 -0.07 -4.95
CA PHE A 24 -3.67 0.70 -4.64
C PHE A 24 -2.65 0.61 -5.78
N ARG A 25 -2.38 -0.60 -6.32
CA ARG A 25 -1.45 -0.77 -7.44
C ARG A 25 -1.89 -0.02 -8.70
N SER A 26 -3.18 -0.08 -9.01
CA SER A 26 -3.77 0.64 -10.14
C SER A 26 -3.62 2.14 -9.96
N TRP A 27 -3.91 2.66 -8.76
CA TRP A 27 -3.67 4.07 -8.44
C TRP A 27 -2.19 4.43 -8.57
N ALA A 28 -1.27 3.64 -8.00
CA ALA A 28 0.16 3.90 -8.04
C ALA A 28 0.69 3.99 -9.48
N LEU A 29 0.20 3.15 -10.40
CA LEU A 29 0.51 3.22 -11.83
C LEU A 29 0.10 4.55 -12.47
N THR A 30 -0.99 5.18 -12.01
CA THR A 30 -1.45 6.48 -12.54
C THR A 30 -0.65 7.68 -12.02
N GLN A 31 0.10 7.54 -10.92
CA GLN A 31 0.83 8.65 -10.32
C GLN A 31 2.14 8.98 -11.05
N GLY A 32 2.58 8.13 -11.98
CA GLY A 32 3.82 8.35 -12.74
C GLY A 32 5.09 8.29 -11.89
N THR A 33 5.03 7.67 -10.71
CA THR A 33 6.17 7.43 -9.83
C THR A 33 6.07 6.05 -9.19
N THR A 34 7.22 5.52 -8.74
CA THR A 34 7.28 4.24 -8.03
C THR A 34 7.23 4.47 -6.52
N TYR A 35 6.33 3.76 -5.84
CA TYR A 35 6.22 3.72 -4.39
C TYR A 35 6.75 2.40 -3.84
N ARG A 36 7.47 2.43 -2.72
CA ARG A 36 7.68 1.23 -1.88
C ARG A 36 6.50 1.11 -0.94
N TYR A 37 5.91 -0.06 -0.79
CA TYR A 37 4.75 -0.24 0.08
C TYR A 37 4.84 -1.48 0.95
N THR A 38 4.17 -1.42 2.09
CA THR A 38 3.79 -2.54 2.95
C THR A 38 2.28 -2.54 3.09
N ALA A 39 1.66 -3.68 2.76
CA ALA A 39 0.24 -3.89 2.90
C ALA A 39 -0.04 -4.75 4.12
N TYR A 40 -1.04 -4.31 4.87
CA TYR A 40 -1.55 -4.98 6.04
C TYR A 40 -3.02 -5.34 5.84
N LYS A 41 -3.42 -6.47 6.38
CA LYS A 41 -4.82 -6.90 6.46
C LYS A 41 -5.18 -7.08 7.92
N GLU A 42 -6.39 -6.67 8.26
CA GLU A 42 -6.96 -6.93 9.59
C GLU A 42 -7.44 -8.38 9.63
N ASP A 43 -6.98 -9.14 10.63
CA ASP A 43 -7.43 -10.51 10.90
C ASP A 43 -8.66 -10.53 11.82
N GLU A 44 -9.18 -11.72 12.15
CA GLU A 44 -10.40 -11.92 12.95
C GLU A 44 -10.28 -11.37 14.39
N ASP A 45 -9.05 -11.21 14.90
CA ASP A 45 -8.77 -10.62 16.22
C ASP A 45 -8.62 -9.08 16.18
N GLY A 46 -8.69 -8.46 15.00
CA GLY A 46 -8.46 -7.01 14.82
C GLY A 46 -6.99 -6.59 14.79
N GLU A 47 -6.08 -7.57 14.74
CA GLU A 47 -4.65 -7.33 14.55
C GLU A 47 -4.33 -7.10 13.07
N TRP A 48 -3.35 -6.23 12.79
CA TRP A 48 -2.87 -5.95 11.44
C TRP A 48 -1.69 -6.85 11.09
N GLU A 49 -1.90 -7.81 10.20
CA GLU A 49 -0.85 -8.67 9.68
C GLU A 49 -0.27 -8.13 8.36
N VAL A 50 1.05 -8.25 8.18
CA VAL A 50 1.69 -7.94 6.90
C VAL A 50 1.34 -9.04 5.90
N VAL A 51 0.57 -8.69 4.88
CA VAL A 51 0.20 -9.60 3.81
C VAL A 51 1.11 -9.46 2.59
N GLU A 52 1.69 -8.28 2.36
CA GLU A 52 2.55 -8.05 1.20
C GLU A 52 3.51 -6.87 1.41
N LYS A 53 4.70 -6.96 0.80
CA LYS A 53 5.66 -5.86 0.70
C LYS A 53 6.20 -5.80 -0.72
N GLY A 54 6.32 -4.61 -1.29
CA GLY A 54 6.77 -4.50 -2.66
C GLY A 54 6.95 -3.08 -3.16
N ARG A 55 6.96 -2.96 -4.49
CA ARG A 55 6.96 -1.68 -5.21
C ARG A 55 5.77 -1.65 -6.16
N ALA A 56 5.11 -0.51 -6.26
CA ALA A 56 4.00 -0.29 -7.17
C ALA A 56 4.16 1.07 -7.84
N GLY A 57 3.88 1.15 -9.14
CA GLY A 57 4.06 2.36 -9.94
C GLY A 57 4.60 2.08 -11.33
N ALA A 58 4.85 3.16 -12.06
CA ALA A 58 5.43 3.17 -13.40
C ALA A 58 6.96 2.96 -13.39
#